data_AF-A0A955CLL4-F1
#
_entry.id   AF-A0A955CLL4-F1
#
_cell.length_a   1.000
_cell.length_b   1.000
_cell.length_c   1.000
_cell.angle_alpha   90.00
_cell.angle_beta   90.00
_cell.angle_gamma   90.00
#
_symmetry.space_group_name_H-M   'P 1'
#
loop_
_entity.id
_entity.type
_entity.pdbx_description
1 polymer ?
#
loop_
_entity_poly.entity_id
_entity_poly.type
_entity_poly.pdbx_seq_one_letter_code
_entity_poly.pdbx_strand_id
1 'polypeptide(L)'
;LPIMCGVLFLSYPYLQLSTLETESPLLPFSLEVARTFRYAPIAWLVFYVSWGVGLSVVFAVMLALARSSVWLAAAVFGPTAATIVVGYAVSLGRLARHLDDAISAEEDEDDEDD
;
A
#
# COMPACT_ATOMS: atom_id res chain seq x y z
N LEU A 1 -19.90 -4.75 -7.38
CA LEU A 1 -19.25 -4.77 -6.05
C LEU A 1 -17.75 -5.10 -6.10
N PRO A 2 -17.28 -6.23 -6.66
CA PRO A 2 -15.86 -6.62 -6.56
C PRO A 2 -14.92 -5.69 -7.34
N ILE A 3 -15.38 -5.15 -8.47
CA ILE A 3 -14.62 -4.19 -9.28
C ILE A 3 -14.36 -2.89 -8.52
N MET A 4 -15.35 -2.37 -7.78
CA MET A 4 -15.18 -1.17 -6.95
C MET A 4 -14.19 -1.39 -5.79
N CYS A 5 -14.22 -2.56 -5.14
CA CYS A 5 -13.25 -2.90 -4.11
C CYS A 5 -11.82 -2.99 -4.67
N GLY A 6 -11.65 -3.53 -5.89
CA GLY A 6 -10.36 -3.58 -6.57
C GLY A 6 -9.82 -2.18 -6.89
N VAL A 7 -10.66 -1.30 -7.44
CA VAL A 7 -10.27 0.09 -7.73
C VAL A 7 -9.89 0.83 -6.46
N LEU A 8 -10.66 0.69 -5.38
CA LEU A 8 -10.32 1.29 -4.08
C LEU A 8 -9.01 0.75 -3.54
N PHE A 9 -8.76 -0.55 -3.61
CA PHE A 9 -7.50 -1.15 -3.14
C PHE A 9 -6.29 -0.63 -3.93
N LEU A 10 -6.44 -0.45 -5.24
CA LEU A 10 -5.41 0.09 -6.11
C LEU A 10 -5.17 1.58 -5.86
N SER A 11 -6.22 2.38 -5.73
CA SER A 11 -6.08 3.84 -5.56
C SER A 11 -5.76 4.26 -4.14
N TYR A 12 -6.06 3.46 -3.12
CA TYR A 12 -5.87 3.82 -1.71
C TYR A 12 -4.42 4.17 -1.31
N PRO A 13 -3.39 3.34 -1.59
CA PRO A 13 -2.01 3.71 -1.27
C PRO A 13 -1.55 4.97 -2.02
N TYR A 14 -2.02 5.16 -3.25
CA TYR A 14 -1.77 6.38 -4.03
C TYR A 14 -2.37 7.61 -3.36
N LEU A 15 -3.65 7.54 -2.95
CA LEU A 15 -4.32 8.64 -2.25
C LEU A 15 -3.63 8.95 -0.92
N GLN A 16 -3.19 7.94 -0.18
CA GLN A 16 -2.49 8.16 1.10
C GLN A 16 -1.14 8.83 0.92
N LEU A 17 -0.31 8.37 -0.02
CA LEU A 17 0.96 9.02 -0.33
C LEU A 17 0.73 10.45 -0.83
N SER A 18 -0.25 10.65 -1.70
CA SER A 18 -0.60 11.97 -2.19
C SER A 18 -1.06 12.92 -1.09
N THR A 19 -1.81 12.44 -0.09
CA THR A 19 -2.22 13.29 1.04
C THR A 19 -1.07 13.61 1.99
N LEU A 20 -0.08 12.72 2.11
CA LEU A 20 1.12 12.95 2.91
C LEU A 20 2.01 14.02 2.27
N GLU A 21 2.17 13.97 0.95
CA GLU A 21 3.01 14.90 0.20
C GLU A 21 2.38 16.30 0.06
N THR A 22 1.06 16.37 -0.11
CA THR A 22 0.38 17.66 -0.29
C THR A 22 0.09 18.37 1.05
N GLU A 23 0.40 17.73 2.19
CA GLU A 23 0.05 18.13 3.57
C GLU A 23 -1.43 18.58 3.75
N SER A 24 -2.28 18.25 2.78
CA SER A 24 -3.61 18.82 2.63
C SER A 24 -4.60 17.73 2.25
N PRO A 25 -5.64 17.49 3.08
CA PRO A 25 -6.65 16.48 2.79
C PRO A 25 -7.59 16.88 1.63
N LEU A 26 -7.46 18.10 1.10
CA LEU A 26 -8.35 18.67 0.08
C LEU A 26 -7.81 18.53 -1.36
N LEU A 27 -6.53 18.18 -1.53
CA LEU A 27 -5.89 17.99 -2.84
C LEU A 27 -5.24 16.59 -2.90
N PRO A 28 -6.03 15.53 -3.17
CA PRO A 28 -5.55 14.14 -3.09
C PRO A 28 -4.81 13.68 -4.35
N PHE A 29 -4.29 14.61 -5.16
CA PHE A 29 -3.57 14.30 -6.38
C PHE A 29 -2.26 15.09 -6.45
N SER A 30 -1.18 14.41 -6.07
CA SER A 30 0.19 14.84 -6.26
C SER A 30 0.67 14.35 -7.63
N LEU A 31 1.24 15.27 -8.40
CA LEU A 31 1.90 14.95 -9.67
C LEU A 31 3.19 14.13 -9.45
N GLU A 32 3.83 14.28 -8.29
CA GLU A 32 5.05 13.59 -7.91
C GLU A 32 4.77 12.10 -7.68
N VAL A 33 3.76 11.74 -6.88
CA VAL A 33 3.34 10.34 -6.73
C VAL A 33 2.90 9.74 -8.07
N ALA A 34 2.21 10.49 -8.92
CA ALA A 34 1.82 9.99 -10.25
C ALA A 34 3.04 9.65 -11.12
N ARG A 35 4.14 10.42 -10.98
CA ARG A 35 5.39 10.17 -11.69
C ARG A 35 6.07 8.88 -11.22
N THR A 36 5.98 8.55 -9.93
CA THR A 36 6.59 7.32 -9.37
C THR A 36 6.07 6.02 -9.97
N PHE A 37 4.84 5.99 -10.51
CA PHE A 37 4.32 4.83 -11.23
C PHE A 37 5.13 4.50 -12.49
N ARG A 38 5.81 5.50 -13.07
CA ARG A 38 6.64 5.34 -14.26
C ARG A 38 8.05 4.89 -13.90
N TYR A 39 8.64 5.43 -12.84
CA TYR A 39 10.02 5.13 -12.46
C TYR A 39 10.18 3.87 -11.62
N ALA A 40 9.22 3.57 -10.75
CA ALA A 40 9.29 2.41 -9.85
C ALA A 40 8.06 1.48 -9.98
N PRO A 41 7.69 1.02 -11.19
CA PRO A 41 6.51 0.16 -11.38
C PRO A 41 6.63 -1.17 -10.65
N ILE A 42 7.87 -1.69 -10.52
CA ILE A 42 8.15 -2.94 -9.83
C ILE A 42 7.90 -2.81 -8.32
N ALA A 43 8.30 -1.69 -7.70
CA ALA A 43 8.08 -1.45 -6.28
C ALA A 43 6.58 -1.42 -5.94
N TRP A 44 5.79 -0.71 -6.76
CA TRP A 44 4.34 -0.70 -6.67
C TRP A 44 3.74 -2.10 -6.86
N LEU A 45 4.17 -2.86 -7.87
CA LEU A 45 3.69 -4.21 -8.13
C LEU A 45 3.97 -5.15 -6.95
N VAL A 46 5.20 -5.14 -6.43
CA VAL A 46 5.60 -5.94 -5.27
C VAL A 46 4.76 -5.58 -4.04
N PHE A 47 4.51 -4.28 -3.82
CA PHE A 47 3.64 -3.82 -2.74
C PHE A 47 2.21 -4.38 -2.88
N TYR A 48 1.57 -4.22 -4.06
CA TYR A 48 0.20 -4.69 -4.26
C TYR A 48 0.08 -6.22 -4.19
N VAL A 49 1.04 -6.95 -4.78
CA VAL A 49 1.02 -8.42 -4.76
C VAL A 49 1.25 -8.94 -3.34
N SER A 50 2.23 -8.41 -2.62
CA SER A 50 2.51 -8.84 -1.24
C SER A 50 1.30 -8.59 -0.32
N TRP A 51 0.68 -7.42 -0.40
CA TRP A 51 -0.52 -7.10 0.38
C TRP A 51 -1.75 -7.88 -0.07
N GLY A 52 -1.94 -8.07 -1.38
CA GLY A 52 -3.05 -8.87 -1.91
C GLY A 52 -2.97 -10.33 -1.46
N VAL A 53 -1.79 -10.95 -1.53
CA VAL A 53 -1.56 -12.32 -1.03
C VAL A 53 -1.70 -12.37 0.49
N GLY A 54 -1.10 -11.43 1.22
CA GLY A 54 -1.16 -11.36 2.68
C GLY A 54 -2.59 -11.27 3.21
N LEU A 55 -3.40 -10.36 2.66
CA LEU A 55 -4.82 -10.22 3.03
C LEU A 55 -5.63 -11.46 2.66
N SER A 56 -5.35 -12.09 1.52
CA SER A 56 -6.00 -13.34 1.11
C SER A 56 -5.74 -14.47 2.10
N VAL A 57 -4.50 -14.61 2.57
CA VAL A 57 -4.12 -15.61 3.59
C VAL A 57 -4.80 -15.31 4.92
N VAL A 58 -4.76 -14.06 5.40
CA VAL A 58 -5.43 -13.68 6.65
C VAL A 58 -6.93 -13.95 6.58
N PHE A 59 -7.57 -13.61 5.47
CA PHE A 59 -8.99 -13.87 5.27
C PHE A 59 -9.31 -15.37 5.31
N ALA A 60 -8.50 -16.20 4.64
CA ALA A 60 -8.67 -17.66 4.67
C ALA A 60 -8.52 -18.24 6.09
N VAL A 61 -7.52 -17.77 6.84
CA VAL A 61 -7.29 -18.17 8.24
C VAL A 61 -8.46 -17.75 9.13
N MET A 62 -8.95 -16.52 8.98
CA MET A 62 -10.12 -16.03 9.72
C MET A 62 -11.39 -16.81 9.39
N LEU A 63 -11.60 -17.18 8.13
CA LEU A 63 -12.73 -18.02 7.71
C LEU A 63 -12.64 -19.41 8.34
N ALA A 64 -11.45 -20.02 8.38
CA ALA A 64 -11.22 -21.31 9.00
C ALA A 64 -11.46 -21.26 10.53
N LEU A 65 -10.96 -20.22 11.19
CA LEU A 65 -11.19 -19.97 12.62
C LEU A 65 -12.67 -19.76 12.93
N ALA A 66 -13.37 -18.95 12.16
CA ALA A 66 -14.79 -18.67 12.34
C ALA A 66 -15.65 -19.94 12.17
N ARG A 67 -15.26 -20.83 11.25
CA ARG A 67 -15.91 -22.13 11.06
C ARG A 67 -15.68 -23.08 12.22
N SER A 68 -14.52 -23.01 12.89
CA SER A 68 -14.20 -23.85 14.05
C SER A 68 -14.80 -23.31 15.35
N SER A 69 -14.64 -22.02 15.62
CA SER A 69 -15.14 -21.37 16.83
C SER A 69 -15.20 -19.85 16.63
N VAL A 70 -16.42 -19.33 16.65
CA VAL A 70 -16.70 -17.89 16.47
C VAL A 70 -16.04 -17.04 17.56
N TRP A 71 -15.96 -17.56 18.79
CA TRP A 71 -15.32 -16.86 19.91
C TRP A 71 -13.82 -16.69 19.74
N LEU A 72 -13.13 -17.71 19.24
CA LEU A 72 -11.71 -17.65 18.90
C LEU A 72 -11.46 -16.67 17.75
N ALA A 73 -12.30 -16.70 16.71
CA ALA A 73 -12.20 -15.75 15.60
C ALA A 73 -12.35 -14.30 16.09
N ALA A 74 -13.33 -14.01 16.94
CA ALA A 74 -13.53 -12.68 17.52
C ALA A 74 -12.35 -12.22 18.38
N ALA A 75 -11.78 -13.12 19.19
CA ALA A 75 -10.63 -12.81 20.05
C ALA A 75 -9.37 -12.47 19.23
N VAL A 76 -9.15 -13.15 18.11
CA VAL A 76 -7.96 -12.97 17.26
C VAL A 76 -8.15 -11.85 16.23
N PHE A 77 -9.39 -11.47 15.90
CA PHE A 77 -9.69 -10.42 14.91
C PHE A 77 -9.10 -9.06 15.29
N GLY A 78 -9.31 -8.61 16.53
CA GLY A 78 -8.82 -7.30 16.99
C GLY A 78 -7.29 -7.13 16.86
N PRO A 79 -6.48 -8.03 17.45
CA PRO A 79 -5.03 -8.00 17.32
C PRO A 79 -4.55 -8.10 15.86
N THR A 80 -5.23 -8.92 15.05
CA THR A 80 -4.90 -9.08 13.63
C THR A 80 -5.17 -7.79 12.84
N ALA A 81 -6.30 -7.12 13.09
CA ALA A 81 -6.61 -5.85 12.47
C ALA A 81 -5.56 -4.77 12.84
N ALA A 82 -5.15 -4.71 14.11
CA ALA A 82 -4.12 -3.77 14.55
C ALA A 82 -2.77 -4.02 13.86
N THR A 83 -2.35 -5.29 13.74
CA THR A 83 -1.11 -5.66 13.04
C THR A 83 -1.18 -5.37 11.55
N ILE A 84 -2.34 -5.57 10.92
CA ILE A 84 -2.57 -5.17 9.52
C ILE A 84 -2.38 -3.67 9.35
N VAL A 85 -3.02 -2.85 10.19
CA VAL A 85 -2.93 -1.38 10.07
C VAL A 85 -1.49 -0.89 10.25
N VAL A 86 -0.81 -1.35 11.30
CA VAL A 86 0.58 -0.95 11.58
C VAL A 86 1.52 -1.47 10.49
N GLY A 87 1.38 -2.74 10.10
CA GLY A 87 2.18 -3.32 9.02
C GLY A 87 1.99 -2.61 7.70
N TYR A 88 0.76 -2.16 7.40
CA TYR A 88 0.44 -1.40 6.20
C TYR A 88 1.11 -0.04 6.19
N ALA A 89 1.01 0.71 7.29
CA ALA A 89 1.68 2.00 7.44
C ALA A 89 3.21 1.88 7.30
N VAL A 90 3.82 0.85 7.91
CA VAL A 90 5.27 0.59 7.79
C VAL A 90 5.65 0.24 6.35
N SER A 91 4.84 -0.59 5.68
CA SER A 91 5.08 -0.99 4.28
C SER A 91 4.97 0.19 3.33
N LEU A 92 4.01 1.09 3.57
CA LEU A 92 3.86 2.34 2.83
C LEU A 92 5.05 3.27 3.03
N GLY A 93 5.54 3.43 4.26
CA GLY A 93 6.74 4.23 4.52
C GLY A 93 7.98 3.66 3.83
N ARG A 94 8.10 2.33 3.72
CA ARG A 94 9.16 1.68 2.94
C ARG A 94 8.99 1.91 1.45
N LEU A 95 7.76 1.80 0.94
CA LEU A 95 7.46 2.10 -0.46
C LEU A 95 7.86 3.54 -0.77
N ALA A 96 7.42 4.51 0.02
CA ALA A 96 7.76 5.93 -0.16
C ALA A 96 9.26 6.17 -0.29
N ARG A 97 10.09 5.58 0.60
CA ARG A 97 11.56 5.69 0.50
C ARG A 97 12.12 5.09 -0.79
N HIS A 98 11.61 3.94 -1.21
CA HIS A 98 12.05 3.33 -2.46
C HIS A 98 11.62 4.14 -3.70
N LEU A 99 10.52 4.90 -3.61
CA LEU A 99 10.10 5.80 -4.68
C LEU A 99 10.98 7.06 -4.70
N ASP A 100 11.34 7.59 -3.54
CA ASP A 100 12.24 8.74 -3.38
C ASP A 100 13.64 8.42 -3.93
N ASP A 101 14.24 7.30 -3.51
CA ASP A 101 15.52 6.81 -4.04
C ASP A 101 15.51 6.66 -5.58
N ALA A 102 14.37 6.25 -6.14
CA ALA A 102 14.21 6.04 -7.58
C ALA A 102 14.04 7.35 -8.37
N ILE A 103 13.49 8.40 -7.74
CA ILE A 103 13.40 9.73 -8.36
C ILE A 103 14.78 10.39 -8.35
N SER A 104 15.48 10.36 -7.21
CA SER A 104 16.81 10.97 -7.09
C SER A 104 17.83 10.34 -8.03
N ALA A 105 17.79 9.02 -8.22
CA ALA A 105 18.68 8.34 -9.16
C ALA A 105 18.46 8.74 -10.62
N GLU A 106 17.24 9.09 -11.02
CA GLU A 106 16.95 9.58 -12.37
C GLU A 106 17.40 11.04 -12.53
N GLU A 107 17.20 11.88 -11.52
CA GLU A 107 17.68 13.28 -11.54
C GLU A 107 19.21 13.36 -11.65
N ASP A 108 19.93 12.45 -10.98
CA ASP A 108 21.39 12.34 -11.09
C ASP A 108 21.85 11.86 -12.49
N GLU A 109 21.07 11.04 -13.19
CA GLU A 109 21.39 10.57 -14.55
C GLU A 109 21.13 11.66 -15.61
N ASP A 110 20.05 12.45 -15.47
CA ASP A 110 19.73 13.54 -16.39
C ASP A 110 20.76 14.70 -16.32
N ASP A 111 21.39 14.93 -15.17
CA ASP A 111 22.42 15.97 -14.97
C ASP A 111 23.82 15.58 -15.53
N GLU A 112 24.08 14.30 -15.79
CA GLU A 112 25.36 13.82 -16.36
C GLU A 112 25.40 13.87 -17.90
N ASP A 113 24.25 14.03 -18.55
CA ASP A 113 24.10 14.05 -20.02
C ASP A 113 24.03 15.47 -20.64
N ASP A 114 24.06 16.54 -19.82
CA ASP A 114 24.12 17.98 -20.22
C ASP A 114 25.54 18.61 -20.13
#